data_AF-A0A2D6JBX2-F1
#
_entry.id   AF-A0A2D6JBX2-F1
#
_cell.length_a   1.000
_cell.length_b   1.000
_cell.length_c   1.000
_cell.angle_alpha   90.00
_cell.angle_beta   90.00
_cell.angle_gamma   90.00
#
_symmetry.space_group_name_H-M   'P 1'
#
loop_
_entity.id
_entity.type
_entity.pdbx_description
1 polymer ?
#
loop_
_entity_poly.entity_id
_entity_poly.type
_entity_poly.pdbx_seq_one_letter_code
_entity_poly.pdbx_strand_id
1 'polypeptide(L)'
;MTEQEIINYIKEQLAAGHSPDEVRSALTATGWKSIDVEAAIEQALPKKVRPRSAETKKDVKKIKNKRIVLISGIIFGVILLVVLVTFVAKSGILKGVETQECGNDEACLKSALMSCTPATGLTSRGEEDSKAVSYTEVKGMKGDKCEVFVRIEDAGSVLGITVKGRSMDCEVPLSLLEETGTISVSNVDKIKDYCEGNLVEFAEQVVNTIQTQ
;
A
#
# COMPACT_ATOMS: atom_id res chain seq x y z
N MET A 1 46.84 -18.93 8.07
CA MET A 1 47.30 -17.95 7.06
C MET A 1 47.54 -16.64 7.77
N THR A 2 48.68 -16.01 7.55
CA THR A 2 49.01 -14.70 8.12
C THR A 2 48.35 -13.58 7.30
N GLU A 3 48.17 -12.40 7.89
CA GLU A 3 47.63 -11.22 7.20
C GLU A 3 48.41 -10.90 5.91
N GLN A 4 49.73 -11.08 5.94
CA GLN A 4 50.63 -10.88 4.80
C GLN A 4 50.35 -11.83 3.62
N GLU A 5 49.99 -13.09 3.91
CA GLU A 5 49.69 -14.10 2.89
C GLU A 5 48.38 -13.78 2.16
N ILE A 6 47.39 -13.27 2.88
CA ILE A 6 46.11 -12.84 2.31
C ILE A 6 46.32 -11.63 1.39
N ILE A 7 47.11 -10.65 1.82
CA ILE A 7 47.41 -9.46 1.00
C ILE A 7 48.14 -9.86 -0.29
N ASN A 8 49.09 -10.81 -0.22
CA ASN A 8 49.80 -11.29 -1.41
C ASN A 8 48.86 -12.05 -2.35
N TYR A 9 47.99 -12.90 -1.81
CA TYR A 9 46.97 -13.61 -2.60
C TYR A 9 46.02 -12.63 -3.31
N ILE A 10 45.52 -11.60 -2.60
CA ILE A 10 44.65 -10.58 -3.19
C ILE A 10 45.37 -9.83 -4.32
N LYS A 11 46.64 -9.45 -4.13
CA LYS A 11 47.44 -8.79 -5.18
C LYS A 11 47.58 -9.65 -6.43
N GLU A 12 47.81 -10.95 -6.26
CA GLU A 12 47.92 -11.90 -7.37
C GLU A 12 46.60 -12.02 -8.14
N GLN A 13 45.46 -12.14 -7.42
CA GLN A 13 44.15 -12.23 -8.04
C GLN A 13 43.74 -10.95 -8.77
N LEU A 14 44.05 -9.78 -8.20
CA LEU A 14 43.81 -8.49 -8.85
C LEU A 14 44.71 -8.32 -10.09
N ALA A 15 45.96 -8.79 -10.05
CA ALA A 15 46.86 -8.78 -11.20
C ALA A 15 46.40 -9.74 -12.31
N ALA A 16 45.75 -10.85 -11.94
CA ALA A 16 45.10 -11.78 -12.87
C ALA A 16 43.79 -11.24 -13.48
N GLY A 17 43.32 -10.07 -13.04
CA GLY A 17 42.15 -9.38 -13.61
C GLY A 17 40.82 -9.68 -12.92
N HIS A 18 40.83 -10.39 -11.79
CA HIS A 18 39.63 -10.58 -10.99
C HIS A 18 39.18 -9.28 -10.33
N SER A 19 37.87 -9.08 -10.26
CA SER A 19 37.30 -7.91 -9.59
C SER A 19 37.43 -8.04 -8.06
N PRO A 20 37.53 -6.92 -7.31
CA PRO A 20 37.59 -6.97 -5.85
C PRO A 20 36.40 -7.71 -5.20
N ASP A 21 35.22 -7.66 -5.81
CA ASP A 21 34.01 -8.31 -5.31
C ASP A 21 34.06 -9.85 -5.48
N GLU A 22 34.66 -10.34 -6.56
CA GLU A 22 34.90 -11.78 -6.77
C GLU A 22 35.91 -12.32 -5.76
N VAL A 23 37.00 -11.59 -5.52
CA VAL A 23 38.01 -11.96 -4.53
C VAL A 23 37.42 -11.95 -3.12
N ARG A 24 36.56 -10.96 -2.79
CA ARG A 24 35.84 -10.89 -1.51
C ARG A 24 34.94 -12.11 -1.31
N SER A 25 34.19 -12.49 -2.34
CA SER A 25 33.27 -13.62 -2.31
C SER A 25 34.01 -14.95 -2.13
N ALA A 26 35.13 -15.14 -2.85
CA ALA A 26 35.95 -16.34 -2.75
C ALA A 26 36.59 -16.50 -1.35
N LEU A 27 37.15 -15.42 -0.80
CA LEU A 27 37.77 -15.46 0.52
C LEU A 27 36.74 -15.70 1.63
N THR A 28 35.56 -15.07 1.55
CA THR A 28 34.47 -15.30 2.51
C THR A 28 33.95 -16.73 2.44
N ALA A 29 33.85 -17.32 1.24
CA ALA A 29 33.45 -18.71 1.06
C ALA A 29 34.45 -19.71 1.69
N THR A 30 35.74 -19.35 1.74
CA THR A 30 36.77 -20.14 2.43
C THR A 30 36.83 -19.93 3.95
N GLY A 31 35.89 -19.14 4.51
CA GLY A 31 35.74 -18.96 5.96
C GLY A 31 36.45 -17.73 6.54
N TRP A 32 36.96 -16.83 5.71
CA TRP A 32 37.55 -15.56 6.18
C TRP A 32 36.48 -14.57 6.63
N LYS A 33 36.77 -13.80 7.67
CA LYS A 33 35.90 -12.73 8.13
C LYS A 33 35.93 -11.58 7.15
N SER A 34 34.75 -11.08 6.77
CA SER A 34 34.61 -9.99 5.79
C SER A 34 35.40 -8.73 6.14
N ILE A 35 35.58 -8.44 7.44
CA ILE A 35 36.31 -7.27 7.94
C ILE A 35 37.79 -7.35 7.59
N ASP A 36 38.41 -8.51 7.81
CA ASP A 36 39.84 -8.72 7.55
C ASP A 36 40.12 -8.72 6.04
N VAL A 37 39.19 -9.25 5.25
CA VAL A 37 39.23 -9.26 3.79
C VAL A 37 39.16 -7.84 3.22
N GLU A 38 38.27 -7.00 3.76
CA GLU A 38 38.09 -5.62 3.31
C GLU A 38 39.31 -4.76 3.62
N ALA A 39 39.87 -4.89 4.83
CA ALA A 39 41.11 -4.22 5.22
C ALA A 39 42.30 -4.63 4.32
N ALA A 40 42.39 -5.92 3.98
CA ALA A 40 43.44 -6.43 3.10
C ALA A 40 43.27 -5.96 1.64
N ILE A 41 42.04 -5.87 1.12
CA ILE A 41 41.74 -5.31 -0.21
C ILE A 41 42.14 -3.84 -0.28
N GLU A 42 41.81 -3.05 0.75
CA GLU A 42 42.16 -1.62 0.80
C GLU A 42 43.70 -1.41 0.80
N GLN A 43 44.45 -2.29 1.47
CA GLN A 43 45.91 -2.27 1.46
C GLN A 43 46.52 -2.80 0.15
N ALA A 44 45.86 -3.74 -0.53
CA ALA A 44 46.33 -4.34 -1.77
C ALA A 44 46.12 -3.42 -2.99
N LEU A 45 45.10 -2.57 -2.97
CA LEU A 45 44.85 -1.61 -4.03
C LEU A 45 45.96 -0.54 -4.02
N PRO A 46 46.53 -0.20 -5.20
CA PRO A 46 47.50 0.88 -5.27
C PRO A 46 46.81 2.16 -4.77
N LYS A 47 47.32 2.74 -3.67
CA LYS A 47 46.91 4.06 -3.18
C LYS A 47 46.84 4.96 -4.40
N LYS A 48 45.64 5.46 -4.72
CA LYS A 48 45.42 6.42 -5.81
C LYS A 48 46.39 7.57 -5.59
N VAL A 49 47.54 7.52 -6.26
CA VAL A 49 48.46 8.64 -6.34
C VAL A 49 47.63 9.70 -7.02
N ARG A 50 47.17 10.70 -6.25
CA ARG A 50 46.55 11.90 -6.82
C ARG A 50 47.52 12.37 -7.90
N PRO A 51 47.12 12.42 -9.18
CA PRO A 51 47.99 13.03 -10.17
C PRO A 51 48.20 14.46 -9.72
N ARG A 52 49.43 14.76 -9.31
CA ARG A 52 49.90 16.12 -9.07
C ARG A 52 49.82 16.80 -10.42
N SER A 53 48.74 17.52 -10.64
CA SER A 53 48.48 18.32 -11.83
C SER A 53 49.62 19.31 -12.02
N ALA A 54 50.59 18.95 -12.86
CA ALA A 54 51.45 19.91 -13.52
C ALA A 54 50.73 20.37 -14.79
N GLU A 55 50.57 21.68 -14.90
CA GLU A 55 50.02 22.37 -16.05
C GLU A 55 50.73 21.95 -17.34
N THR A 56 49.98 21.74 -18.41
CA THR A 56 50.43 22.25 -19.71
C THR A 56 49.24 22.61 -20.59
N LYS A 57 49.28 23.87 -21.01
CA LYS A 57 48.35 24.57 -21.88
C LYS A 57 48.39 24.01 -23.30
N LYS A 58 47.23 24.16 -23.95
CA LYS A 58 46.97 24.30 -25.41
C LYS A 58 46.85 23.01 -26.24
N ASP A 59 45.81 23.06 -27.07
CA ASP A 59 45.59 22.26 -28.29
C ASP A 59 45.01 20.84 -28.19
N VAL A 60 43.80 20.71 -27.63
CA VAL A 60 42.80 19.72 -28.14
C VAL A 60 41.40 20.34 -28.10
N LYS A 61 41.18 21.35 -28.94
CA LYS A 61 39.94 22.13 -29.01
C LYS A 61 39.11 21.75 -30.25
N LYS A 62 38.73 20.47 -30.39
CA LYS A 62 37.67 19.97 -31.30
C LYS A 62 37.61 18.45 -31.12
N ILE A 63 36.55 17.94 -30.48
CA ILE A 63 36.07 16.54 -30.37
C ILE A 63 35.35 16.33 -29.01
N LYS A 64 35.62 17.15 -27.98
CA LYS A 64 34.99 16.99 -26.65
C LYS A 64 33.57 17.56 -26.50
N ASN A 65 33.02 18.27 -27.48
CA ASN A 65 31.70 18.91 -27.32
C ASN A 65 30.50 17.98 -27.60
N LYS A 66 30.68 16.80 -28.21
CA LYS A 66 29.55 15.86 -28.42
C LYS A 66 29.31 14.89 -27.25
N ARG A 67 30.33 14.59 -26.42
CA ARG A 67 30.16 13.69 -25.26
C ARG A 67 29.68 14.38 -23.99
N ILE A 68 29.91 15.69 -23.84
CA ILE A 68 29.47 16.44 -22.66
C ILE A 68 27.94 16.67 -22.68
N VAL A 69 27.33 16.78 -23.87
CA VAL A 69 25.87 16.93 -24.02
C VAL A 69 25.10 15.64 -23.65
N LEU A 70 25.69 14.46 -23.88
CA LEU A 70 25.05 13.19 -23.53
C LEU A 70 25.10 12.87 -22.02
N ILE A 71 26.19 13.21 -21.33
CA ILE A 71 26.35 12.94 -19.89
C ILE A 71 25.52 13.93 -19.05
N SER A 72 25.40 15.18 -19.50
CA SER A 72 24.56 16.21 -18.86
C SER A 72 23.08 15.84 -18.86
N GLY A 73 22.57 15.20 -19.93
CA GLY A 73 21.19 14.76 -20.02
C GLY A 73 20.84 13.63 -19.04
N ILE A 74 21.76 12.69 -18.83
CA ILE A 74 21.54 11.56 -17.89
C ILE A 74 21.47 12.07 -16.45
N ILE A 75 22.36 12.98 -16.06
CA ILE A 75 22.37 13.53 -14.69
C ILE A 75 21.09 14.33 -14.42
N PHE A 76 20.64 15.17 -15.37
CA PHE A 76 19.36 15.88 -15.25
C PHE A 76 18.17 14.93 -15.20
N GLY A 77 18.18 13.86 -15.99
CA GLY A 77 17.13 12.83 -15.99
C GLY A 77 17.03 12.11 -14.64
N VAL A 78 18.17 11.71 -14.05
CA VAL A 78 18.20 11.06 -12.73
C VAL A 78 17.73 12.00 -11.63
N ILE A 79 18.17 13.27 -11.64
CA ILE A 79 17.71 14.27 -10.66
C ILE A 79 16.20 14.50 -10.79
N LEU A 80 15.68 14.63 -12.02
CA LEU A 80 14.24 14.80 -12.26
C LEU A 80 13.44 13.59 -11.78
N LEU A 81 13.96 12.37 -11.98
CA LEU A 81 13.32 11.13 -11.52
C LEU A 81 13.30 11.03 -10.00
N VAL A 82 14.40 11.38 -9.32
CA VAL A 82 14.45 11.45 -7.84
C VAL A 82 13.48 12.51 -7.31
N VAL A 83 13.38 13.67 -7.96
CA VAL A 83 12.40 14.70 -7.60
C VAL A 83 10.96 14.20 -7.82
N LEU A 84 10.67 13.48 -8.90
CA LEU A 84 9.35 12.88 -9.12
C LEU A 84 9.01 11.82 -8.08
N VAL A 85 9.93 10.92 -7.75
CA VAL A 85 9.72 9.88 -6.73
C VAL A 85 9.52 10.51 -5.35
N THR A 86 10.33 11.51 -4.99
CA THR A 86 10.18 12.22 -3.71
C THR A 86 8.94 13.11 -3.67
N PHE A 87 8.53 13.70 -4.80
CA PHE A 87 7.28 14.43 -4.91
C PHE A 87 6.11 13.47 -4.70
N VAL A 88 6.01 12.35 -5.43
CA VAL A 88 4.96 11.34 -5.24
C VAL A 88 4.93 10.78 -3.80
N ALA A 89 6.09 10.52 -3.20
CA ALA A 89 6.18 10.09 -1.80
C ALA A 89 5.73 11.17 -0.80
N LYS A 90 6.00 12.46 -1.07
CA LYS A 90 5.60 13.59 -0.21
C LYS A 90 4.19 14.09 -0.48
N SER A 91 3.63 13.86 -1.67
CA SER A 91 2.27 14.27 -2.05
C SER A 91 1.19 13.64 -1.19
N GLY A 92 1.53 12.69 -0.29
CA GLY A 92 0.60 12.22 0.72
C GLY A 92 -0.62 11.51 0.14
N ILE A 93 -0.56 11.07 -1.12
CA ILE A 93 -1.60 10.26 -1.78
C ILE A 93 -1.77 8.90 -1.07
N LEU A 94 -0.78 8.53 -0.24
CA LEU A 94 -0.81 7.37 0.67
C LEU A 94 -1.10 7.75 2.13
N LYS A 95 -1.72 8.91 2.40
CA LYS A 95 -2.48 9.04 3.64
C LYS A 95 -3.68 8.15 3.48
N GLY A 96 -3.59 6.92 4.00
CA GLY A 96 -4.72 5.99 4.09
C GLY A 96 -5.91 6.80 4.56
N VAL A 97 -7.01 6.71 3.81
CA VAL A 97 -8.22 7.46 4.12
C VAL A 97 -8.59 7.09 5.54
N GLU A 98 -8.48 8.06 6.45
CA GLU A 98 -8.72 7.83 7.86
C GLU A 98 -10.20 7.52 8.00
N THR A 99 -10.53 6.28 8.35
CA THR A 99 -11.91 5.83 8.49
C THR A 99 -12.56 6.61 9.62
N GLN A 100 -13.61 7.36 9.31
CA GLN A 100 -14.32 8.15 10.30
C GLN A 100 -15.12 7.25 11.25
N GLU A 101 -14.84 7.28 12.55
CA GLU A 101 -15.61 6.54 13.55
C GLU A 101 -16.87 7.33 13.96
N CYS A 102 -18.03 6.93 13.45
CA CYS A 102 -19.32 7.55 13.80
C CYS A 102 -19.92 7.00 15.11
N GLY A 103 -19.45 5.86 15.61
CA GLY A 103 -20.00 5.24 16.82
C GLY A 103 -21.50 4.96 16.66
N ASN A 104 -22.34 5.54 17.53
CA ASN A 104 -23.81 5.42 17.47
C ASN A 104 -24.50 6.65 16.83
N ASP A 105 -23.75 7.56 16.21
CA ASP A 105 -24.31 8.74 15.55
C ASP A 105 -24.86 8.37 14.17
N GLU A 106 -26.17 8.13 14.08
CA GLU A 106 -26.86 7.80 12.83
C GLU A 106 -26.74 8.91 11.78
N ALA A 107 -26.68 10.17 12.19
CA ALA A 107 -26.55 11.30 11.26
C ALA A 107 -25.14 11.35 10.63
N CYS A 108 -24.11 11.07 11.44
CA CYS A 108 -22.74 10.90 10.97
C CYS A 108 -22.65 9.78 9.94
N LEU A 109 -23.15 8.58 10.29
CA LEU A 109 -23.07 7.42 9.41
C LEU A 109 -23.87 7.64 8.11
N LYS A 110 -25.05 8.25 8.21
CA LYS A 110 -25.87 8.61 7.04
C LYS A 110 -25.15 9.61 6.15
N SER A 111 -24.54 10.66 6.72
CA SER A 111 -23.76 11.63 5.96
C SER A 111 -22.58 10.98 5.25
N ALA A 112 -21.90 10.05 5.93
CA ALA A 112 -20.79 9.30 5.36
C ALA A 112 -21.24 8.40 4.20
N LEU A 113 -22.38 7.72 4.34
CA LEU A 113 -22.99 6.90 3.30
C LEU A 113 -23.35 7.73 2.05
N MET A 114 -24.00 8.89 2.25
CA MET A 114 -24.44 9.77 1.16
C MET A 114 -23.28 10.42 0.41
N SER A 115 -22.17 10.70 1.10
CA SER A 115 -20.94 11.21 0.51
C SER A 115 -19.97 10.11 0.08
N CYS A 116 -20.31 8.85 0.37
CA CYS A 116 -19.44 7.68 0.25
C CYS A 116 -18.03 7.90 0.81
N THR A 117 -17.95 8.54 1.98
CA THR A 117 -16.70 8.75 2.71
C THR A 117 -16.46 7.58 3.67
N PRO A 118 -15.22 7.07 3.80
CA PRO A 118 -14.96 5.92 4.65
C PRO A 118 -15.34 6.18 6.11
N ALA A 119 -16.22 5.34 6.64
CA ALA A 119 -16.72 5.50 8.00
C ALA A 119 -17.24 4.18 8.57
N THR A 120 -17.25 4.07 9.90
CA THR A 120 -17.82 2.93 10.62
C THR A 120 -18.82 3.41 11.66
N GLY A 121 -19.88 2.63 11.86
CA GLY A 121 -20.90 2.94 12.86
C GLY A 121 -21.75 1.75 13.24
N LEU A 122 -22.38 1.86 14.40
CA LEU A 122 -23.40 0.95 14.90
C LEU A 122 -24.74 1.67 14.83
N THR A 123 -25.73 1.03 14.22
CA THR A 123 -27.12 1.51 14.27
C THR A 123 -27.92 0.55 15.11
N SER A 124 -28.89 1.08 15.86
CA SER A 124 -29.73 0.26 16.69
C SER A 124 -31.19 0.67 16.65
N ARG A 125 -32.08 -0.28 16.35
CA ARG A 125 -33.52 -0.08 16.27
C ARG A 125 -34.27 -1.07 17.13
N GLY A 126 -35.35 -0.62 17.76
CA GLY A 126 -36.23 -1.45 18.61
C GLY A 126 -36.29 -0.95 20.05
N GLU A 127 -37.19 -1.54 20.83
CA GLU A 127 -37.31 -1.34 22.27
C GLU A 127 -36.27 -2.20 23.04
N GLU A 128 -36.08 -1.93 24.34
CA GLU A 128 -34.99 -2.54 25.16
C GLU A 128 -34.88 -4.07 25.00
N ASP A 129 -35.99 -4.79 24.97
CA ASP A 129 -36.03 -6.26 24.88
C ASP A 129 -36.00 -6.82 23.44
N SER A 130 -36.04 -5.96 22.42
CA SER A 130 -36.10 -6.35 21.00
C SER A 130 -35.21 -5.46 20.13
N LYS A 131 -34.10 -5.00 20.70
CA LYS A 131 -33.14 -4.13 20.02
C LYS A 131 -32.34 -4.93 19.00
N ALA A 132 -32.46 -4.54 17.73
CA ALA A 132 -31.58 -4.95 16.66
C ALA A 132 -30.42 -3.97 16.55
N VAL A 133 -29.19 -4.49 16.55
CA VAL A 133 -27.93 -3.78 16.40
C VAL A 133 -27.26 -4.26 15.11
N SER A 134 -26.93 -3.32 14.23
CA SER A 134 -26.15 -3.60 13.03
C SER A 134 -24.88 -2.76 13.01
N TYR A 135 -23.78 -3.39 12.61
CA TYR A 135 -22.53 -2.74 12.24
C TYR A 135 -22.57 -2.40 10.77
N THR A 136 -22.14 -1.18 10.43
CA THR A 136 -22.02 -0.68 9.06
C THR A 136 -20.64 -0.09 8.86
N GLU A 137 -20.00 -0.43 7.75
CA GLU A 137 -18.72 0.09 7.32
C GLU A 137 -18.84 0.59 5.87
N VAL A 138 -18.72 1.90 5.69
CA VAL A 138 -18.57 2.54 4.38
C VAL A 138 -17.10 2.43 4.03
N LYS A 139 -16.76 1.67 2.98
CA LYS A 139 -15.37 1.45 2.52
C LYS A 139 -14.90 2.59 1.61
N GLY A 140 -15.84 3.30 1.00
CA GLY A 140 -15.59 4.43 0.11
C GLY A 140 -16.03 4.16 -1.32
N MET A 141 -15.63 5.06 -2.23
CA MET A 141 -16.03 4.97 -3.63
C MET A 141 -15.21 3.96 -4.42
N LYS A 142 -15.90 3.19 -5.27
CA LYS A 142 -15.34 2.35 -6.32
C LYS A 142 -16.05 2.64 -7.64
N GLY A 143 -15.40 3.45 -8.47
CA GLY A 143 -16.05 3.98 -9.68
C GLY A 143 -17.18 4.95 -9.32
N ASP A 144 -18.39 4.66 -9.79
CA ASP A 144 -19.64 5.40 -9.53
C ASP A 144 -20.48 4.79 -8.40
N LYS A 145 -19.96 3.76 -7.73
CA LYS A 145 -20.63 3.03 -6.67
C LYS A 145 -19.95 3.26 -5.33
N CYS A 146 -20.75 3.13 -4.27
CA CYS A 146 -20.29 3.12 -2.91
C CYS A 146 -20.16 1.70 -2.39
N GLU A 147 -18.97 1.33 -1.93
CA GLU A 147 -18.74 0.05 -1.25
C GLU A 147 -19.15 0.17 0.22
N VAL A 148 -20.07 -0.70 0.64
CA VAL A 148 -20.58 -0.73 2.02
C VAL A 148 -20.66 -2.16 2.51
N PHE A 149 -20.18 -2.42 3.71
CA PHE A 149 -20.34 -3.67 4.42
C PHE A 149 -21.34 -3.49 5.57
N VAL A 150 -22.26 -4.43 5.72
CA VAL A 150 -23.27 -4.43 6.79
C VAL A 150 -23.30 -5.79 7.48
N ARG A 151 -23.29 -5.80 8.82
CA ARG A 151 -23.40 -7.01 9.64
C ARG A 151 -24.41 -6.82 10.76
N ILE A 152 -25.27 -7.81 10.99
CA ILE A 152 -26.16 -7.85 12.14
C ILE A 152 -25.39 -8.41 13.33
N GLU A 153 -25.10 -7.57 14.32
CA GLU A 153 -24.41 -7.96 15.56
C GLU A 153 -25.34 -8.72 16.50
N ASP A 154 -26.54 -8.17 16.64
CA ASP A 154 -27.61 -8.76 17.41
C ASP A 154 -28.92 -8.33 16.80
N ALA A 155 -29.82 -9.25 16.62
CA ALA A 155 -31.22 -8.93 16.45
C ALA A 155 -31.89 -9.98 17.29
N GLY A 156 -32.60 -9.54 18.33
CA GLY A 156 -33.46 -10.43 19.11
C GLY A 156 -34.31 -11.31 18.17
N SER A 157 -34.90 -12.38 18.68
CA SER A 157 -35.63 -13.34 17.84
C SER A 157 -36.80 -12.68 17.07
N VAL A 158 -36.55 -12.18 15.87
CA VAL A 158 -37.57 -11.72 14.94
C VAL A 158 -38.16 -12.98 14.32
N LEU A 159 -39.45 -13.23 14.59
CA LEU A 159 -40.17 -14.42 14.09
C LEU A 159 -39.55 -15.77 14.53
N GLY A 160 -38.82 -15.79 15.65
CA GLY A 160 -38.17 -17.02 16.16
C GLY A 160 -36.89 -17.42 15.42
N ILE A 161 -36.38 -16.60 14.51
CA ILE A 161 -35.15 -16.86 13.76
C ILE A 161 -34.01 -16.01 14.33
N THR A 162 -32.91 -16.65 14.71
CA THR A 162 -31.69 -15.95 15.13
C THR A 162 -30.97 -15.36 13.91
N VAL A 163 -30.81 -14.04 13.88
CA VAL A 163 -30.20 -13.30 12.74
C VAL A 163 -28.73 -12.91 13.01
N LYS A 164 -28.21 -13.31 14.17
CA LYS A 164 -26.88 -12.94 14.63
C LYS A 164 -25.76 -13.38 13.67
N GLY A 165 -24.85 -12.46 13.36
CA GLY A 165 -23.65 -12.72 12.58
C GLY A 165 -23.86 -12.79 11.07
N ARG A 166 -25.06 -12.49 10.57
CA ARG A 166 -25.31 -12.37 9.12
C ARG A 166 -24.77 -11.05 8.60
N SER A 167 -24.20 -11.07 7.41
CA SER A 167 -23.60 -9.91 6.76
C SER A 167 -23.86 -9.86 5.26
N MET A 168 -23.67 -8.68 4.69
CA MET A 168 -23.64 -8.45 3.26
C MET A 168 -22.60 -7.39 2.90
N ASP A 169 -22.03 -7.52 1.71
CA ASP A 169 -21.22 -6.51 1.04
C ASP A 169 -22.04 -5.94 -0.11
N CYS A 170 -22.07 -4.62 -0.25
CA CYS A 170 -22.87 -3.92 -1.24
C CYS A 170 -22.00 -2.95 -2.05
N GLU A 171 -22.26 -2.89 -3.36
CA GLU A 171 -21.73 -1.87 -4.28
C GLU A 171 -22.89 -1.02 -4.82
N VAL A 172 -23.35 -0.03 -4.04
CA VAL A 172 -24.58 0.70 -4.33
C VAL A 172 -24.31 1.99 -5.13
N PRO A 173 -24.99 2.23 -6.25
CA PRO A 173 -24.88 3.51 -6.96
C PRO A 173 -25.28 4.70 -6.08
N LEU A 174 -24.54 5.81 -6.17
CA LEU A 174 -24.84 7.02 -5.39
C LEU A 174 -26.26 7.54 -5.64
N SER A 175 -26.76 7.45 -6.87
CA SER A 175 -28.14 7.84 -7.22
C SER A 175 -29.19 7.08 -6.43
N LEU A 176 -28.95 5.79 -6.14
CA LEU A 176 -29.86 4.96 -5.36
C LEU A 176 -29.75 5.24 -3.86
N LEU A 177 -28.56 5.60 -3.38
CA LEU A 177 -28.36 6.06 -2.00
C LEU A 177 -29.05 7.40 -1.74
N GLU A 178 -29.04 8.31 -2.72
CA GLU A 178 -29.77 9.58 -2.63
C GLU A 178 -31.29 9.39 -2.53
N GLU A 179 -31.84 8.39 -3.23
CA GLU A 179 -33.26 8.05 -3.16
C GLU A 179 -33.64 7.37 -1.85
N THR A 180 -32.84 6.39 -1.40
CA THR A 180 -33.17 5.53 -0.25
C THR A 180 -32.72 6.10 1.09
N GLY A 181 -31.68 6.94 1.09
CA GLY A 181 -31.09 7.61 2.24
C GLY A 181 -30.38 6.69 3.25
N THR A 182 -30.63 5.38 3.23
CA THR A 182 -30.07 4.39 4.16
C THR A 182 -30.05 2.99 3.53
N ILE A 183 -29.04 2.19 3.86
CA ILE A 183 -29.03 0.74 3.61
C ILE A 183 -29.69 0.04 4.82
N SER A 184 -30.91 -0.46 4.64
CA SER A 184 -31.65 -1.18 5.68
C SER A 184 -32.42 -2.34 5.07
N VAL A 185 -32.74 -3.34 5.90
CA VAL A 185 -33.54 -4.52 5.51
C VAL A 185 -34.89 -4.11 4.89
N SER A 186 -35.48 -3.00 5.34
CA SER A 186 -36.73 -2.47 4.80
C SER A 186 -36.66 -2.04 3.33
N ASN A 187 -35.46 -1.71 2.84
CA ASN A 187 -35.24 -1.28 1.46
C ASN A 187 -34.50 -2.35 0.65
N VAL A 188 -34.39 -3.58 1.17
CA VAL A 188 -33.59 -4.63 0.54
C VAL A 188 -34.01 -4.91 -0.89
N ASP A 189 -35.31 -4.85 -1.19
CA ASP A 189 -35.83 -5.09 -2.55
C ASP A 189 -35.25 -4.14 -3.60
N LYS A 190 -34.86 -2.92 -3.19
CA LYS A 190 -34.26 -1.93 -4.08
C LYS A 190 -32.75 -2.12 -4.25
N ILE A 191 -32.08 -2.68 -3.24
CA ILE A 191 -30.61 -2.73 -3.18
C ILE A 191 -30.04 -4.15 -3.36
N LYS A 192 -30.88 -5.19 -3.33
CA LYS A 192 -30.43 -6.59 -3.34
C LYS A 192 -29.60 -6.96 -4.57
N ASP A 193 -29.89 -6.37 -5.72
CA ASP A 193 -29.13 -6.59 -6.96
C ASP A 193 -27.71 -6.02 -6.90
N TYR A 194 -27.42 -5.21 -5.88
CA TYR A 194 -26.13 -4.57 -5.62
C TYR A 194 -25.43 -5.14 -4.39
N CYS A 195 -26.02 -6.13 -3.72
CA CYS A 195 -25.50 -6.69 -2.48
C CYS A 195 -25.32 -8.20 -2.60
N GLU A 196 -24.26 -8.71 -1.98
CA GLU A 196 -23.98 -10.14 -1.88
C GLU A 196 -23.81 -10.52 -0.40
N GLY A 197 -24.27 -11.72 -0.02
CA GLY A 197 -24.08 -12.26 1.32
C GLY A 197 -25.34 -12.87 1.94
N ASN A 198 -25.16 -13.57 3.06
CA ASN A 198 -26.23 -14.32 3.73
C ASN A 198 -27.31 -13.44 4.38
N LEU A 199 -27.04 -12.12 4.55
CA LEU A 199 -28.03 -11.16 5.02
C LEU A 199 -29.05 -10.82 3.92
N VAL A 200 -28.66 -10.87 2.64
CA VAL A 200 -29.57 -10.64 1.51
C VAL A 200 -30.61 -11.77 1.44
N GLU A 201 -30.16 -13.02 1.47
CA GLU A 201 -31.04 -14.20 1.47
C GLU A 201 -32.03 -14.17 2.66
N PHE A 202 -31.53 -13.77 3.83
CA PHE A 202 -32.37 -13.63 5.02
C PHE A 202 -33.45 -12.56 4.82
N ALA A 203 -33.04 -11.40 4.32
CA ALA A 203 -33.94 -10.27 4.11
C ALA A 203 -35.06 -10.63 3.12
N GLU A 204 -34.76 -11.38 2.05
CA GLU A 204 -35.77 -11.91 1.14
C GLU A 204 -36.75 -12.88 1.83
N GLN A 205 -36.26 -13.79 2.68
CA GLN A 205 -37.12 -14.69 3.44
C GLN A 205 -38.08 -13.92 4.37
N VAL A 206 -37.58 -12.87 5.03
CA VAL A 206 -38.40 -12.03 5.92
C VAL A 206 -39.45 -11.25 5.13
N VAL A 207 -39.07 -10.59 4.04
CA VAL A 207 -40.00 -9.82 3.20
C VAL A 207 -41.13 -10.72 2.68
N ASN A 208 -40.77 -11.90 2.17
CA ASN A 208 -41.75 -12.88 1.68
C ASN A 208 -42.69 -13.37 2.78
N THR A 209 -42.19 -13.57 4.01
CA THR A 209 -43.00 -14.02 5.15
C THR A 209 -44.00 -12.95 5.59
N ILE A 210 -43.58 -11.69 5.63
CA ILE A 210 -44.44 -10.57 6.05
C ILE A 210 -45.54 -10.31 5.02
N GLN A 211 -45.26 -10.40 3.71
CA GLN A 211 -46.27 -10.15 2.67
C GLN A 211 -47.38 -11.22 2.61
N THR A 212 -47.14 -12.41 3.17
CA THR A 212 -48.13 -13.49 3.21
C THR A 212 -49.09 -13.44 4.40
N GLN A 213 -48.92 -12.50 5.34
CA GLN A 213 -49.81 -12.29 6.49
C GLN A 213 -50.73 -11.09 6.26
#